data_AF-A0A0D2HLI8-F1
#
_entry.id   AF-A0A0D2HLI8-F1
#
_cell.length_a   1.000
_cell.length_b   1.000
_cell.length_c   1.000
_cell.angle_alpha   90.00
_cell.angle_beta   90.00
_cell.angle_gamma   90.00
#
_symmetry.space_group_name_H-M   'P 1'
#
loop_
_entity.id
_entity.type
_entity.pdbx_description
1 polymer ?
#
loop_
_entity_poly.entity_id
_entity_poly.type
_entity_poly.pdbx_seq_one_letter_code
_entity_poly.pdbx_strand_id
1 'polypeptide(L)'
;MRPDIEKNIITVHYISGYADLANLISSDADAELEAKLQDIDQQDERDFQERESWPMVSLASRNWGVLVQEANTPHSPMQARLRERMDLIITIRQKLKQYREALLLESAILGLRKPSKQAHNAFLRRFWNEGDGQCRISTLDGHSKFLYEDHKELVALKRVDNEDRLTQLLKKHRPRVFKVARVKTQSTGIEYFSAQRMSLVVNLITIVLAAGLLFGAIYNLYYIRREQVKLGLIAG
;
A
#
# COMPACT_ATOMS: atom_id res chain seq x y z
N MET A 1 -25.90 28.19 41.54
CA MET A 1 -24.50 28.36 41.08
C MET A 1 -24.04 27.06 40.44
N ARG A 2 -23.96 27.03 39.11
CA ARG A 2 -23.39 25.91 38.34
C ARG A 2 -21.96 26.32 37.97
N PRO A 3 -20.95 25.46 38.11
CA PRO A 3 -19.67 25.68 37.44
C PRO A 3 -19.79 25.19 35.99
N ASP A 4 -19.65 26.12 35.07
CA ASP A 4 -19.47 25.86 33.65
C ASP A 4 -18.12 25.19 33.45
N ILE A 5 -18.14 23.87 33.23
CA ILE A 5 -16.98 23.13 32.74
C ILE A 5 -17.03 23.27 31.23
N GLU A 6 -16.25 24.21 30.71
CA GLU A 6 -15.85 24.27 29.31
C GLU A 6 -15.29 22.90 28.92
N LYS A 7 -16.13 22.12 28.23
CA LYS A 7 -15.67 20.94 27.50
C LYS A 7 -14.84 21.48 26.35
N ASN A 8 -13.53 21.57 26.57
CA ASN A 8 -12.55 21.64 25.50
C ASN A 8 -12.82 20.44 24.59
N ILE A 9 -13.46 20.69 23.45
CA ILE A 9 -13.75 19.69 22.44
C ILE A 9 -12.39 19.36 21.83
N ILE A 10 -11.68 18.41 22.43
CA ILE A 10 -10.53 17.77 21.81
C ILE A 10 -11.11 16.98 20.64
N THR A 11 -11.12 17.58 19.45
CA THR A 11 -11.39 16.90 18.19
C THR A 11 -10.26 15.92 17.93
N VAL A 12 -10.39 14.72 18.50
CA VAL A 12 -9.51 13.58 18.17
C VAL A 12 -9.88 13.13 16.76
N HIS A 13 -9.18 13.66 15.76
CA HIS A 13 -9.27 13.18 14.39
C HIS A 13 -8.58 11.82 14.32
N TYR A 14 -9.38 10.76 14.14
CA TYR A 14 -8.85 9.43 13.89
C TYR A 14 -8.43 9.34 12.44
N ILE A 15 -7.17 8.95 12.26
CA ILE A 15 -6.55 8.89 10.97
C ILE A 15 -6.78 7.49 10.40
N SER A 16 -7.80 7.36 9.57
CA SER A 16 -8.01 6.15 8.77
C SER A 16 -7.12 6.19 7.55
N GLY A 17 -5.93 5.60 7.67
CA GLY A 17 -5.00 5.42 6.57
C GLY A 17 -3.69 6.18 6.74
N TYR A 18 -2.60 5.58 6.26
CA TYR A 18 -1.28 6.20 6.27
C TYR A 18 -1.24 7.53 5.51
N ALA A 19 -2.13 7.73 4.52
CA ALA A 19 -2.25 8.96 3.75
C ALA A 19 -2.68 10.16 4.62
N ASP A 20 -3.69 9.98 5.48
CA ASP A 20 -4.15 11.03 6.38
C ASP A 20 -3.13 11.32 7.50
N LEU A 21 -2.28 10.35 7.85
CA LEU A 21 -1.23 10.49 8.87
C LEU A 21 -0.03 11.22 8.27
N ALA A 22 0.32 10.87 7.04
CA ALA A 22 1.31 11.59 6.25
C ALA A 22 0.85 13.01 5.97
N ASN A 23 -0.43 13.23 5.65
CA ASN A 23 -1.00 14.57 5.45
C ASN A 23 -0.99 15.40 6.74
N LEU A 24 -1.32 14.82 7.89
CA LEU A 24 -1.25 15.53 9.16
C LEU A 24 0.20 15.86 9.57
N ILE A 25 1.10 14.88 9.47
CA ILE A 25 2.52 15.08 9.80
C ILE A 25 3.17 16.06 8.80
N SER A 26 2.78 16.03 7.53
CA SER A 26 3.19 17.04 6.54
C SER A 26 2.62 18.40 6.94
N SER A 27 1.33 18.52 7.19
CA SER A 27 0.68 19.78 7.56
C SER A 27 1.32 20.45 8.77
N ASP A 28 1.59 19.70 9.84
CA ASP A 28 2.20 20.27 11.06
C ASP A 28 3.68 20.62 10.84
N ALA A 29 4.45 19.75 10.16
CA ALA A 29 5.86 20.02 9.88
C ALA A 29 6.05 21.14 8.84
N ASP A 30 5.14 21.25 7.87
CA ASP A 30 5.11 22.28 6.84
C ASP A 30 4.74 23.62 7.48
N ALA A 31 3.78 23.66 8.41
CA ALA A 31 3.43 24.88 9.14
C ALA A 31 4.61 25.46 9.94
N GLU A 32 5.40 24.63 10.61
CA GLU A 32 6.61 25.10 11.32
C GLU A 32 7.69 25.63 10.37
N LEU A 33 7.88 24.96 9.23
CA LEU A 33 8.87 25.39 8.22
C LEU A 33 8.42 26.67 7.50
N GLU A 34 7.13 26.79 7.19
CA GLU A 34 6.52 27.98 6.61
C GLU A 34 6.65 29.19 7.54
N ALA A 35 6.42 29.01 8.86
CA ALA A 35 6.62 30.07 9.83
C ALA A 35 8.07 30.58 9.84
N LYS A 36 9.06 29.68 9.74
CA LYS A 36 10.48 30.07 9.67
C LYS A 36 10.85 30.73 8.34
N LEU A 37 10.25 30.31 7.24
CA LEU A 37 10.42 30.98 5.94
C LEU A 37 9.81 32.39 5.96
N GLN A 38 8.63 32.56 6.56
CA GLN A 38 7.99 33.87 6.71
C GLN A 38 8.84 34.84 7.55
N ASP A 39 9.47 34.37 8.62
CA ASP A 39 10.38 35.21 9.43
C ASP A 39 11.62 35.64 8.62
N ILE A 40 12.16 34.74 7.79
CA ILE A 40 13.26 35.04 6.87
C ILE A 40 12.85 36.04 5.80
N ASP A 41 11.68 35.89 5.20
CA ASP A 41 11.14 36.79 4.18
C ASP A 41 10.87 38.18 4.77
N GLN A 42 10.33 38.24 5.99
CA GLN A 42 10.14 39.49 6.72
C GLN A 42 11.48 40.18 7.02
N GLN A 43 12.51 39.40 7.36
CA GLN A 43 13.86 39.93 7.55
C GLN A 43 14.48 40.39 6.22
N ASP A 44 14.22 39.73 5.10
CA ASP A 44 14.70 40.14 3.78
C ASP A 44 14.04 41.44 3.31
N GLU A 45 12.77 41.65 3.65
CA GLU A 45 12.09 42.92 3.41
C GLU A 45 12.71 44.07 4.22
N ARG A 46 13.12 43.81 5.47
CA ARG A 46 13.86 44.80 6.29
C ARG A 46 15.22 45.11 5.68
N ASP A 47 15.98 44.10 5.28
CA ASP A 47 17.29 44.27 4.65
C ASP A 47 17.22 44.97 3.28
N PHE A 48 16.14 44.78 2.53
CA PHE A 48 15.87 45.49 1.29
C PHE A 48 15.75 47.01 1.54
N GLN A 49 15.14 47.40 2.66
CA GLN A 49 15.03 48.81 3.08
C GLN A 49 16.38 49.38 3.53
N GLU A 50 17.23 48.58 4.17
CA GLU A 50 18.53 49.01 4.70
C GLU A 50 19.64 49.18 3.63
N ARG A 51 19.43 48.72 2.39
CA ARG A 51 20.30 48.84 1.17
C ARG A 51 21.76 48.35 1.26
N GLU A 52 22.42 48.39 2.41
CA GLU A 52 23.83 47.98 2.60
C GLU A 52 23.98 46.46 2.66
N SER A 53 23.06 45.76 3.34
CA SER A 53 23.05 44.28 3.48
C SER A 53 22.50 43.57 2.23
N TRP A 54 21.57 44.22 1.52
CA TRP A 54 20.78 43.61 0.46
C TRP A 54 21.57 42.96 -0.69
N PRO A 55 22.63 43.56 -1.25
CA PRO A 55 23.35 42.97 -2.39
C PRO A 55 23.95 41.58 -2.06
N MET A 56 24.44 41.42 -0.83
CA MET A 56 25.04 40.18 -0.35
C MET A 56 23.97 39.11 -0.07
N VAL A 57 22.88 39.49 0.62
CA VAL A 57 21.75 38.59 0.89
C VAL A 57 21.09 38.12 -0.40
N SER A 58 20.86 39.03 -1.36
CA SER A 58 20.27 38.71 -2.66
C SER A 58 21.16 37.80 -3.51
N LEU A 59 22.48 37.88 -3.39
CA LEU A 59 23.39 37.00 -4.12
C LEU A 59 23.40 35.60 -3.50
N ALA A 60 23.44 35.52 -2.17
CA ALA A 60 23.39 34.27 -1.43
C ALA A 60 22.05 33.53 -1.60
N SER A 61 20.91 34.24 -1.67
CA SER A 61 19.61 33.61 -1.88
C SER A 61 19.46 32.97 -3.26
N ARG A 62 20.13 33.54 -4.28
CA ARG A 62 20.07 33.06 -5.67
C ARG A 62 21.12 31.99 -5.96
N ASN A 63 22.25 32.01 -5.26
CA ASN A 63 23.37 31.11 -5.52
C ASN A 63 23.78 30.33 -4.27
N TRP A 64 23.47 29.03 -4.28
CA TRP A 64 23.85 28.09 -3.22
C TRP A 64 25.36 28.07 -2.94
N GLY A 65 26.20 28.17 -3.98
CA GLY A 65 27.65 28.16 -3.82
C GLY A 65 28.15 29.36 -3.01
N VAL A 66 27.60 30.54 -3.27
CA VAL A 66 27.93 31.78 -2.55
C VAL A 66 27.43 31.70 -1.11
N LEU A 67 26.20 31.19 -0.90
CA LEU A 67 25.64 31.00 0.45
C LEU A 67 26.51 30.08 1.30
N VAL A 68 26.98 28.96 0.74
CA VAL A 68 27.85 28.02 1.46
C VAL A 68 29.23 28.63 1.74
N GLN A 69 29.78 29.40 0.80
CA GLN A 69 31.06 30.09 1.02
C GLN A 69 30.94 31.10 2.16
N GLU A 70 29.94 31.97 2.13
CA GLU A 70 29.73 33.01 3.13
C GLU A 70 29.22 32.50 4.49
N ALA A 71 28.58 31.33 4.53
CA ALA A 71 28.25 30.66 5.80
C ALA A 71 29.50 30.07 6.48
N ASN A 72 30.53 29.73 5.69
CA ASN A 72 31.76 29.12 6.17
C ASN A 72 32.91 30.13 6.36
N THR A 73 32.78 31.38 5.91
CA THR A 73 33.77 32.43 6.16
C THR A 73 33.74 32.86 7.64
N PRO A 74 34.85 32.69 8.39
CA PRO A 74 34.92 33.14 9.77
C PRO A 74 34.90 34.68 9.84
N HIS A 75 34.20 35.23 10.84
CA HIS A 75 34.12 36.66 11.16
C HIS A 75 33.25 37.53 10.23
N SER A 76 32.39 36.93 9.40
CA SER A 76 31.32 37.69 8.75
C SER A 76 30.21 38.02 9.75
N PRO A 77 29.74 39.28 9.87
CA PRO A 77 28.61 39.63 10.75
C PRO A 77 27.31 38.91 10.36
N MET A 78 27.24 38.43 9.11
CA MET A 78 26.08 37.73 8.55
C MET A 78 26.21 36.20 8.58
N GLN A 79 27.32 35.67 9.10
CA GLN A 79 27.63 34.24 9.11
C GLN A 79 26.54 33.42 9.81
N ALA A 80 26.11 33.85 11.01
CA ALA A 80 25.12 33.14 11.80
C ALA A 80 23.77 33.02 11.06
N ARG A 81 23.34 34.13 10.43
CA ARG A 81 22.11 34.20 9.64
C ARG A 81 22.17 33.33 8.39
N LEU A 82 23.27 33.39 7.64
CA LEU A 82 23.43 32.56 6.43
C LEU A 82 23.51 31.07 6.77
N ARG A 83 24.09 30.73 7.92
CA ARG A 83 24.14 29.36 8.43
C ARG A 83 22.75 28.83 8.82
N GLU A 84 21.93 29.64 9.46
CA GLU A 84 20.54 29.28 9.77
C GLU A 84 19.73 29.03 8.49
N ARG A 85 19.87 29.91 7.48
CA ARG A 85 19.25 29.71 6.16
C ARG A 85 19.73 28.42 5.49
N MET A 86 21.02 28.14 5.58
CA MET A 86 21.61 26.91 5.03
C MET A 86 20.98 25.68 5.69
N ASP A 87 20.85 25.67 7.02
CA ASP A 87 20.29 24.57 7.79
C ASP A 87 18.80 24.36 7.47
N LEU A 88 18.04 25.44 7.32
CA LEU A 88 16.64 25.39 6.91
C LEU A 88 16.49 24.81 5.50
N ILE A 89 17.29 25.26 4.53
CA ILE A 89 17.26 24.72 3.16
C ILE A 89 17.60 23.22 3.16
N ILE A 90 18.58 22.79 3.95
CA ILE A 90 18.94 21.37 4.09
C ILE A 90 17.77 20.59 4.72
N THR A 91 17.17 21.12 5.77
CA THR A 91 16.03 20.52 6.47
C THR A 91 14.84 20.35 5.52
N ILE A 92 14.49 21.40 4.77
CA ILE A 92 13.42 21.36 3.76
C ILE A 92 13.73 20.31 2.69
N ARG A 93 14.95 20.26 2.16
CA ARG A 93 15.35 19.25 1.16
C ARG A 93 15.22 17.84 1.70
N GLN A 94 15.61 17.61 2.96
CA GLN A 94 15.50 16.31 3.61
C GLN A 94 14.04 15.90 3.82
N LYS A 95 13.20 16.81 4.31
CA LYS A 95 11.76 16.59 4.49
C LYS A 95 11.07 16.31 3.16
N LEU A 96 11.38 17.09 2.13
CA LEU A 96 10.84 16.88 0.78
C LEU A 96 11.27 15.53 0.19
N LYS A 97 12.50 15.08 0.47
CA LYS A 97 12.95 13.74 0.09
C LYS A 97 12.14 12.65 0.81
N GLN A 98 11.98 12.75 2.12
CA GLN A 98 11.18 11.81 2.91
C GLN A 98 9.72 11.76 2.43
N TYR A 99 9.15 12.92 2.10
CA TYR A 99 7.80 13.01 1.55
C TYR A 99 7.68 12.33 0.17
N ARG A 100 8.64 12.55 -0.74
CA ARG A 100 8.66 11.86 -2.04
C ARG A 100 8.82 10.35 -1.88
N GLU A 101 9.66 9.89 -0.95
CA GLU A 101 9.81 8.47 -0.64
C GLU A 101 8.50 7.88 -0.10
N ALA A 102 7.83 8.60 0.81
CA ALA A 102 6.52 8.21 1.34
C ALA A 102 5.45 8.12 0.24
N LEU A 103 5.36 9.12 -0.65
CA LEU A 103 4.43 9.10 -1.79
C LEU A 103 4.72 7.94 -2.75
N LEU A 104 5.99 7.62 -3.00
CA LEU A 104 6.35 6.49 -3.85
C LEU A 104 5.90 5.17 -3.21
N LEU A 105 6.16 4.98 -1.91
CA LEU A 105 5.70 3.82 -1.17
C LEU A 105 4.17 3.73 -1.14
N GLU A 106 3.48 4.85 -0.97
CA GLU A 106 2.02 4.91 -1.01
C GLU A 106 1.50 4.50 -2.38
N SER A 107 2.06 5.03 -3.46
CA SER A 107 1.68 4.64 -4.82
C SER A 107 1.89 3.14 -5.07
N ALA A 108 2.96 2.58 -4.50
CA ALA A 108 3.22 1.15 -4.56
C ALA A 108 2.19 0.34 -3.76
N ILE A 109 1.78 0.82 -2.57
CA ILE A 109 0.75 0.19 -1.73
C ILE A 109 -0.62 0.29 -2.40
N LEU A 110 -0.97 1.43 -3.00
CA LEU A 110 -2.22 1.61 -3.75
C LEU A 110 -2.27 0.73 -5.01
N GLY A 111 -1.10 0.44 -5.60
CA GLY A 111 -0.97 -0.49 -6.73
C GLY A 111 -1.13 -1.97 -6.36
N LEU A 112 -1.05 -2.33 -5.07
CA LEU A 112 -1.25 -3.70 -4.64
C LEU A 112 -2.73 -4.11 -4.77
N ARG A 113 -2.95 -5.40 -5.04
CA ARG A 113 -4.30 -5.94 -5.26
C ARG A 113 -5.06 -6.06 -3.94
N LYS A 114 -6.36 -5.78 -4.00
CA LYS A 114 -7.31 -6.08 -2.92
C LYS A 114 -7.28 -7.58 -2.56
N PRO A 115 -7.46 -7.94 -1.27
CA PRO A 115 -7.51 -9.34 -0.86
C PRO A 115 -8.67 -10.07 -1.54
N SER A 116 -8.58 -11.39 -1.70
CA SER A 116 -9.74 -12.15 -2.17
C SER A 116 -10.83 -12.18 -1.09
N LYS A 117 -12.11 -12.16 -1.48
CA LYS A 117 -13.24 -12.25 -0.51
C LYS A 117 -13.11 -13.45 0.42
N GLN A 118 -12.59 -14.56 -0.10
CA GLN A 118 -12.33 -15.77 0.68
C GLN A 118 -11.24 -15.55 1.75
N ALA A 119 -10.10 -14.94 1.37
CA ALA A 119 -9.03 -14.67 2.31
C ALA A 119 -9.45 -13.66 3.39
N HIS A 120 -10.19 -12.63 2.99
CA HIS A 120 -10.74 -11.64 3.92
C HIS A 120 -11.74 -12.25 4.90
N ASN A 121 -12.68 -13.07 4.44
CA ASN A 121 -13.62 -13.75 5.34
C ASN A 121 -12.92 -14.75 6.28
N ALA A 122 -11.89 -15.45 5.81
CA ALA A 122 -11.08 -16.32 6.67
C ALA A 122 -10.32 -15.53 7.74
N PHE A 123 -9.79 -14.36 7.37
CA PHE A 123 -9.16 -13.44 8.31
C PHE A 123 -10.16 -12.90 9.33
N LEU A 124 -11.33 -12.43 8.90
CA LEU A 124 -12.36 -11.92 9.81
C LEU A 124 -12.82 -12.98 10.81
N ARG A 125 -13.08 -14.21 10.35
CA ARG A 125 -13.42 -15.34 11.25
C ARG A 125 -12.37 -15.57 12.33
N ARG A 126 -11.10 -15.41 11.97
CA ARG A 126 -9.99 -15.50 12.92
C ARG A 126 -9.97 -14.30 13.85
N PHE A 127 -10.12 -13.09 13.32
CA PHE A 127 -10.11 -11.85 14.07
C PHE A 127 -11.21 -11.80 15.14
N TRP A 128 -12.38 -12.34 14.81
CA TRP A 128 -13.55 -12.48 15.67
C TRP A 128 -13.58 -13.76 16.50
N ASN A 129 -12.52 -14.58 16.45
CA ASN A 129 -12.40 -15.84 17.19
C ASN A 129 -13.64 -16.77 17.05
N GLU A 130 -14.29 -16.80 15.89
CA GLU A 130 -15.54 -17.55 15.63
C GLU A 130 -15.38 -19.08 15.67
N GLY A 131 -14.18 -19.60 15.96
CA GLY A 131 -13.86 -21.02 15.90
C GLY A 131 -14.49 -21.89 17.00
N ASP A 132 -14.86 -21.31 18.14
CA ASP A 132 -15.12 -22.09 19.36
C ASP A 132 -16.59 -22.03 19.84
N GLY A 133 -17.52 -21.49 19.03
CA GLY A 133 -18.94 -21.40 19.39
C GLY A 133 -19.25 -20.47 20.58
N GLN A 134 -18.24 -19.80 21.14
CA GLN A 134 -18.37 -18.76 22.14
C GLN A 134 -17.93 -17.44 21.53
N CYS A 135 -18.81 -16.43 21.59
CA CYS A 135 -18.49 -15.06 21.18
C CYS A 135 -17.38 -14.53 22.09
N ARG A 136 -16.13 -14.62 21.65
CA ARG A 136 -14.95 -14.24 22.42
C ARG A 136 -14.33 -13.04 21.74
N ILE A 137 -14.45 -11.91 22.42
CA ILE A 137 -13.67 -10.67 22.35
C ILE A 137 -12.77 -10.59 21.10
N SER A 138 -13.10 -9.65 20.20
CA SER A 138 -12.33 -9.38 19.01
C SER A 138 -10.87 -9.07 19.34
N THR A 139 -9.95 -9.48 18.46
CA THR A 139 -8.51 -9.30 18.71
C THR A 139 -8.12 -7.83 18.86
N LEU A 140 -8.85 -6.92 18.20
CA LEU A 140 -8.92 -5.51 18.60
C LEU A 140 -10.31 -5.22 19.16
N ASP A 141 -10.35 -4.48 20.26
CA ASP A 141 -11.59 -3.99 20.88
C ASP A 141 -11.68 -2.45 20.78
N GLY A 142 -12.82 -1.87 21.15
CA GLY A 142 -13.07 -0.43 21.11
C GLY A 142 -13.40 0.10 19.71
N HIS A 143 -13.05 1.36 19.44
CA HIS A 143 -13.43 2.05 18.19
C HIS A 143 -12.78 1.47 16.93
N SER A 144 -11.64 0.78 17.06
CA SER A 144 -10.94 0.10 15.95
C SER A 144 -11.51 -1.29 15.62
N LYS A 145 -12.56 -1.73 16.31
CA LYS A 145 -13.16 -3.06 16.13
C LYS A 145 -13.64 -3.31 14.70
N PHE A 146 -14.09 -2.25 14.02
CA PHE A 146 -14.65 -2.32 12.66
C PHE A 146 -13.63 -1.99 11.57
N LEU A 147 -12.38 -1.68 11.92
CA LEU A 147 -11.35 -1.20 10.98
C LEU A 147 -11.01 -2.22 9.88
N TYR A 148 -11.21 -3.51 10.14
CA TYR A 148 -10.95 -4.56 9.17
C TYR A 148 -12.21 -5.10 8.48
N GLU A 149 -13.38 -4.52 8.70
CA GLU A 149 -14.61 -5.00 8.05
C GLU A 149 -14.75 -4.51 6.60
N ASP A 150 -14.19 -3.34 6.26
CA ASP A 150 -14.26 -2.86 4.88
C ASP A 150 -13.21 -3.55 4.01
N HIS A 151 -13.69 -4.44 3.15
CA HIS A 151 -12.89 -5.11 2.13
C HIS A 151 -12.18 -4.14 1.16
N LYS A 152 -12.72 -2.94 0.96
CA LYS A 152 -12.24 -1.98 -0.05
C LYS A 152 -10.98 -1.24 0.38
N GLU A 153 -10.79 -1.03 1.68
CA GLU A 153 -9.66 -0.31 2.28
C GLU A 153 -8.45 -1.22 2.52
N LEU A 154 -8.63 -2.54 2.36
CA LEU A 154 -7.60 -3.53 2.62
C LEU A 154 -6.81 -3.90 1.38
N VAL A 155 -5.54 -4.20 1.61
CA VAL A 155 -4.56 -4.51 0.57
C VAL A 155 -3.83 -5.81 0.92
N ALA A 156 -3.59 -6.66 -0.06
CA ALA A 156 -2.85 -7.91 0.14
C ALA A 156 -1.34 -7.69 -0.07
N LEU A 157 -0.56 -7.76 1.02
CA LEU A 157 0.90 -7.64 1.00
C LEU A 157 1.58 -8.77 0.22
N LYS A 158 1.02 -9.98 0.28
CA LYS A 158 1.53 -11.15 -0.43
C LYS A 158 0.60 -11.51 -1.58
N ARG A 159 1.14 -11.43 -2.79
CA ARG A 159 0.49 -11.95 -3.99
C ARG A 159 0.36 -13.47 -3.86
N VAL A 160 -0.87 -13.99 -3.98
CA VAL A 160 -1.04 -15.41 -4.36
C VAL A 160 -0.77 -15.45 -5.85
N ASP A 161 0.39 -15.98 -6.22
CA ASP A 161 0.80 -16.07 -7.62
C ASP A 161 -0.25 -16.85 -8.41
N ASN A 162 -0.79 -16.17 -9.44
CA ASN A 162 -1.59 -16.70 -10.54
C ASN A 162 -2.57 -17.82 -10.16
N GLU A 163 -3.69 -17.45 -9.53
CA GLU A 163 -4.85 -18.35 -9.51
C GLU A 163 -5.50 -18.36 -10.90
N ASP A 164 -5.15 -19.35 -11.73
CA ASP A 164 -5.80 -19.61 -13.00
C ASP A 164 -7.33 -19.64 -12.85
N ARG A 165 -8.07 -19.23 -13.88
CA ARG A 165 -9.55 -19.24 -13.86
C ARG A 165 -10.12 -20.62 -13.48
N LEU A 166 -9.44 -21.68 -13.90
CA LEU A 166 -9.79 -23.06 -13.55
C LEU A 166 -9.53 -23.35 -12.07
N THR A 167 -8.41 -22.88 -11.52
CA THR A 167 -8.10 -22.89 -10.09
C THR A 167 -9.18 -22.18 -9.28
N GLN A 168 -9.63 -20.99 -9.71
CA GLN A 168 -10.72 -20.27 -9.05
C GLN A 168 -12.06 -21.04 -9.08
N LEU A 169 -12.38 -21.69 -10.20
CA LEU A 169 -13.59 -22.51 -10.34
C LEU A 169 -13.54 -23.77 -9.47
N LEU A 170 -12.39 -24.45 -9.39
CA LEU A 170 -12.22 -25.60 -8.49
C LEU A 170 -12.31 -25.22 -7.02
N LYS A 171 -11.74 -24.08 -6.61
CA LYS A 171 -11.92 -23.51 -5.26
C LYS A 171 -13.39 -23.27 -4.94
N LYS A 172 -14.16 -22.74 -5.91
CA LYS A 172 -15.58 -22.41 -5.73
C LYS A 172 -16.48 -23.65 -5.67
N HIS A 173 -16.25 -24.65 -6.54
CA HIS A 173 -17.15 -25.79 -6.66
C HIS A 173 -16.85 -26.94 -5.70
N ARG A 174 -15.58 -27.16 -5.30
CA ARG A 174 -15.20 -28.29 -4.43
C ARG A 174 -14.14 -27.94 -3.38
N PRO A 175 -14.43 -27.03 -2.43
CA PRO A 175 -13.50 -26.71 -1.34
C PRO A 175 -13.19 -27.94 -0.45
N ARG A 176 -14.07 -28.94 -0.40
CA ARG A 176 -13.89 -30.18 0.38
C ARG A 176 -12.80 -31.13 -0.16
N VAL A 177 -12.52 -31.11 -1.46
CA VAL A 177 -11.59 -32.08 -2.10
C VAL A 177 -10.12 -31.65 -1.91
N PHE A 178 -9.88 -30.36 -1.70
CA PHE A 178 -8.54 -29.79 -1.50
C PHE A 178 -8.21 -29.50 -0.04
N LYS A 179 -9.03 -29.98 0.90
CA LYS A 179 -8.75 -29.87 2.33
C LYS A 179 -7.53 -30.72 2.65
N VAL A 180 -6.43 -30.07 3.03
CA VAL A 180 -5.30 -30.77 3.65
C VAL A 180 -5.75 -31.09 5.08
N ALA A 181 -6.10 -32.36 5.32
CA ALA A 181 -6.28 -32.84 6.67
C ALA A 181 -4.95 -32.76 7.43
N ARG A 182 -4.94 -31.91 8.46
CA ARG A 182 -3.97 -31.80 9.57
C ARG A 182 -2.58 -31.27 9.23
N VAL A 183 -2.35 -30.02 9.65
CA VAL A 183 -1.39 -29.84 10.74
C VAL A 183 -2.24 -29.65 12.00
N LYS A 184 -2.12 -30.56 12.97
CA LYS A 184 -2.69 -30.36 14.32
C LYS A 184 -1.84 -29.29 15.01
N THR A 185 -1.96 -28.03 14.61
CA THR A 185 -1.59 -26.93 15.48
C THR A 185 -2.86 -26.54 16.20
N GLN A 186 -2.90 -26.86 17.48
CA GLN A 186 -4.02 -26.56 18.37
C GLN A 186 -4.45 -25.09 18.19
N SER A 187 -5.76 -24.85 18.18
CA SER A 187 -6.45 -23.55 18.38
C SER A 187 -6.64 -22.56 17.21
N THR A 188 -6.33 -22.87 15.96
CA THR A 188 -6.51 -21.87 14.88
C THR A 188 -7.20 -22.43 13.64
N GLY A 189 -8.48 -22.11 13.46
CA GLY A 189 -9.33 -22.49 12.31
C GLY A 189 -8.98 -21.79 10.99
N ILE A 190 -7.69 -21.61 10.70
CA ILE A 190 -7.21 -21.03 9.44
C ILE A 190 -6.80 -22.15 8.51
N GLU A 191 -7.66 -22.47 7.54
CA GLU A 191 -7.44 -23.52 6.55
C GLU A 191 -6.43 -23.03 5.48
N TYR A 192 -5.19 -23.53 5.53
CA TYR A 192 -4.18 -23.30 4.50
C TYR A 192 -4.43 -24.21 3.28
N PHE A 193 -4.66 -23.60 2.11
CA PHE A 193 -4.78 -24.34 0.84
C PHE A 193 -3.38 -24.57 0.22
N SER A 194 -2.99 -25.83 0.06
CA SER A 194 -1.73 -26.20 -0.62
C SER A 194 -1.83 -25.92 -2.13
N ALA A 195 -1.05 -24.95 -2.62
CA ALA A 195 -0.97 -24.61 -4.04
C ALA A 195 -0.48 -25.79 -4.91
N GLN A 196 0.36 -26.67 -4.36
CA GLN A 196 0.95 -27.81 -5.07
C GLN A 196 -0.10 -28.85 -5.49
N ARG A 197 -1.03 -29.20 -4.60
CA ARG A 197 -2.10 -30.17 -4.93
C ARG A 197 -3.05 -29.62 -5.98
N MET A 198 -3.21 -28.31 -6.01
CA MET A 198 -4.09 -27.65 -6.95
C MET A 198 -3.50 -27.62 -8.36
N SER A 199 -2.20 -27.33 -8.49
CA SER A 199 -1.47 -27.45 -9.76
C SER A 199 -1.51 -28.89 -10.30
N LEU A 200 -1.38 -29.90 -9.45
CA LEU A 200 -1.47 -31.30 -9.87
C LEU A 200 -2.86 -31.68 -10.42
N VAL A 201 -3.94 -31.24 -9.78
CA VAL A 201 -5.30 -31.55 -10.27
C VAL A 201 -5.62 -30.79 -11.54
N VAL A 202 -5.20 -29.53 -11.65
CA VAL A 202 -5.35 -28.73 -12.89
C VAL A 202 -4.64 -29.44 -14.04
N ASN A 203 -3.37 -29.86 -13.84
CA ASN A 203 -2.63 -30.60 -14.85
C ASN A 203 -3.31 -31.93 -15.22
N LEU A 204 -3.83 -32.67 -14.24
CA LEU A 204 -4.56 -33.91 -14.49
C LEU A 204 -5.80 -33.68 -15.37
N ILE A 205 -6.60 -32.66 -15.06
CA ILE A 205 -7.81 -32.32 -15.84
C ILE A 205 -7.42 -31.94 -17.26
N THR A 206 -6.38 -31.12 -17.44
CA THR A 206 -5.88 -30.73 -18.76
C THR A 206 -5.43 -31.95 -19.57
N ILE A 207 -4.72 -32.90 -18.95
CA ILE A 207 -4.29 -34.15 -19.60
C ILE A 207 -5.50 -34.99 -20.01
N VAL A 208 -6.51 -35.15 -19.14
CA VAL A 208 -7.73 -35.90 -19.46
C VAL A 208 -8.51 -35.24 -20.59
N LEU A 209 -8.61 -33.91 -20.60
CA LEU A 209 -9.32 -33.17 -21.63
C LEU A 209 -8.59 -33.26 -22.99
N ALA A 210 -7.26 -33.18 -22.98
CA ALA A 210 -6.42 -33.37 -24.16
C ALA A 210 -6.55 -34.80 -24.70
N ALA A 211 -6.51 -35.82 -23.83
CA ALA A 211 -6.72 -37.20 -24.22
C ALA A 211 -8.12 -37.41 -24.81
N GLY A 212 -9.16 -36.85 -24.18
CA GLY A 212 -10.54 -36.91 -24.69
C GLY A 212 -10.70 -36.26 -26.06
N LEU A 213 -10.06 -35.10 -26.29
CA LEU A 213 -10.02 -34.45 -27.61
C LEU A 213 -9.32 -35.32 -28.66
N LEU A 214 -8.21 -35.96 -28.28
CA LEU A 214 -7.45 -36.83 -29.19
C LEU A 214 -8.25 -38.08 -29.57
N PHE A 215 -8.84 -38.76 -28.60
CA PHE A 215 -9.75 -39.89 -28.87
C PHE A 215 -10.99 -39.46 -29.64
N GLY A 216 -11.54 -38.28 -29.33
CA GLY A 216 -12.67 -37.69 -30.06
C GLY A 216 -12.35 -37.44 -31.53
N ALA A 217 -11.16 -36.90 -31.82
CA ALA A 217 -10.68 -36.69 -33.20
C ALA A 217 -10.50 -38.02 -33.95
N ILE A 218 -9.89 -39.02 -33.32
CA ILE A 218 -9.72 -40.36 -33.89
C ILE A 218 -11.08 -41.02 -34.17
N TYR A 219 -12.01 -40.95 -33.21
CA TYR A 219 -13.33 -41.55 -33.34
C TYR A 219 -14.17 -40.87 -34.43
N ASN A 220 -14.11 -39.54 -34.50
CA ASN A 220 -14.77 -38.77 -35.56
C ASN A 220 -14.25 -39.17 -36.95
N LEU A 221 -12.93 -39.34 -37.09
CA LEU A 221 -12.31 -39.82 -38.32
C LEU A 221 -12.74 -41.24 -38.71
N TYR A 222 -13.01 -42.09 -37.73
CA TYR A 222 -13.46 -43.47 -37.96
C TYR A 222 -14.94 -43.54 -38.36
N TYR A 223 -15.78 -42.67 -37.81
CA TYR A 223 -17.22 -42.67 -38.07
C TYR A 223 -17.59 -42.02 -39.41
N ILE A 224 -16.77 -41.10 -39.92
CA ILE A 224 -16.97 -40.49 -41.24
C ILE A 224 -16.58 -41.50 -42.34
N ARG A 225 -17.61 -42.17 -42.87
CA ARG A 225 -17.53 -43.08 -44.04
C ARG A 225 -17.47 -42.36 -45.40
N ARG A 226 -17.60 -41.03 -45.45
CA ARG A 226 -17.52 -40.26 -46.70
C ARG A 226 -16.09 -39.79 -46.97
N GLU A 227 -15.46 -40.34 -48.01
CA GLU A 227 -14.07 -40.03 -48.41
C GLU A 227 -13.83 -38.53 -48.67
N GLN A 228 -14.84 -37.80 -49.12
CA GLN A 228 -14.73 -36.37 -49.45
C GLN A 228 -14.54 -35.45 -48.22
N VAL A 229 -15.05 -35.84 -47.04
CA VAL A 229 -14.88 -35.07 -45.79
C VAL A 229 -13.55 -35.43 -45.12
N LYS A 230 -13.04 -36.64 -45.33
CA LYS A 230 -11.72 -37.09 -44.86
C LYS A 230 -10.58 -36.28 -45.48
N LEU A 231 -10.65 -36.01 -46.79
CA LEU A 231 -9.67 -35.19 -47.49
C LEU A 231 -9.70 -33.72 -47.02
N GLY A 232 -10.89 -33.16 -46.75
CA GLY A 232 -11.02 -31.81 -46.20
C GLY A 232 -10.48 -31.63 -44.78
N LEU A 233 -10.49 -32.69 -43.95
CA LEU A 233 -9.99 -32.66 -42.57
C LEU A 233 -8.47 -32.89 -42.46
N ILE A 234 -7.82 -33.44 -43.51
CA ILE A 234 -6.37 -33.69 -43.56
C ILE A 234 -5.63 -32.57 -44.30
N ALA A 235 -6.32 -31.87 -45.21
CA ALA A 235 -5.76 -30.81 -46.05
C ALA A 235 -5.99 -29.37 -45.52
N GLY A 236 -6.67 -29.20 -44.38
CA GLY A 236 -6.84 -27.92 -43.69
C GLY A 236 -6.25 -27.99 -42.28
#